data_AF-A0A849E7A3-F1
#
_entry.id   AF-A0A849E7A3-F1
#
_cell.length_a   1.000
_cell.length_b   1.000
_cell.length_c   1.000
_cell.angle_alpha   90.00
_cell.angle_beta   90.00
_cell.angle_gamma   90.00
#
_symmetry.space_group_name_H-M   'P 1'
#
loop_
_entity.id
_entity.type
_entity.pdbx_description
1 polymer ?
#
loop_
_entity_poly.entity_id
_entity_poly.type
_entity_poly.pdbx_seq_one_letter_code
_entity_poly.pdbx_strand_id
1 'polypeptide(L)'
;LIQDIGVLPIVEKLVEYSPDFEMNDEAHDVIEKYAAKVGALVLHKWNFDSDLVNVVRARKDWHRDPQPEADMADVVLIARLHNSLHNKTSHENPRMFTLPAFKKLGLLDLGVEEGLAILQDSKDEIESVRRLLI
;
A
#
# COMPACT_ATOMS: atom_id res chain seq x y z
N LEU A 1 -1.45 -6.29 -1.76
CA LEU A 1 -2.45 -7.36 -1.92
C LEU A 1 -3.55 -7.25 -0.86
N ILE A 2 -3.29 -7.50 0.43
CA ILE A 2 -4.37 -7.55 1.44
C ILE A 2 -5.09 -6.21 1.67
N GLN A 3 -4.39 -5.08 1.53
CA GLN A 3 -4.95 -3.73 1.68
C GLN A 3 -6.11 -3.39 0.73
N ASP A 4 -6.30 -4.14 -0.36
CA ASP A 4 -7.38 -3.92 -1.34
C ASP A 4 -8.41 -5.07 -1.34
N ILE A 5 -8.39 -5.96 -0.34
CA ILE A 5 -9.25 -7.16 -0.31
C ILE A 5 -10.75 -6.82 -0.34
N GLY A 6 -11.14 -5.65 0.20
CA GLY A 6 -12.54 -5.20 0.20
C GLY A 6 -13.06 -4.73 -1.17
N VAL A 7 -12.20 -4.54 -2.17
CA VAL A 7 -12.62 -4.16 -3.52
C VAL A 7 -13.39 -5.29 -4.20
N LEU A 8 -12.91 -6.53 -4.06
CA LEU A 8 -13.51 -7.71 -4.69
C LEU A 8 -15.01 -7.89 -4.37
N PRO A 9 -15.43 -7.97 -3.10
CA PRO A 9 -16.85 -8.15 -2.77
C PRO A 9 -17.71 -6.95 -3.18
N ILE A 10 -17.16 -5.73 -3.27
CA ILE A 10 -17.90 -4.57 -3.77
C ILE A 10 -18.15 -4.73 -5.27
N VAL A 11 -17.11 -5.04 -6.05
CA VAL A 11 -17.22 -5.23 -7.50
C VAL A 11 -18.14 -6.40 -7.83
N GLU A 12 -18.01 -7.52 -7.13
CA GLU A 12 -18.89 -8.68 -7.27
C GLU A 12 -20.36 -8.26 -7.10
N LYS A 13 -20.66 -7.46 -6.06
CA LYS A 13 -22.03 -7.03 -5.80
C LYS A 13 -22.55 -6.05 -6.84
N LEU A 14 -21.70 -5.16 -7.37
CA LEU A 14 -22.07 -4.23 -8.44
C LEU A 14 -22.42 -4.97 -9.74
N VAL A 15 -21.61 -5.97 -10.11
CA VAL A 15 -21.86 -6.83 -11.29
C VAL A 15 -23.13 -7.66 -11.11
N GLU A 16 -23.41 -8.17 -9.91
CA GLU A 16 -24.63 -8.92 -9.62
C GLU A 16 -25.90 -8.07 -9.77
N TYR A 17 -25.87 -6.80 -9.35
CA TYR A 17 -27.03 -5.90 -9.45
C TYR A 17 -27.22 -5.30 -10.85
N SER A 18 -26.16 -5.15 -11.62
CA SER A 18 -26.20 -4.58 -12.97
C SER A 18 -25.40 -5.45 -13.93
N PRO A 19 -26.04 -6.32 -14.72
CA PRO A 19 -25.36 -7.18 -15.70
C PRO A 19 -24.54 -6.41 -16.73
N ASP A 20 -24.94 -5.16 -17.03
CA ASP A 20 -24.24 -4.23 -17.92
C ASP A 20 -23.29 -3.29 -17.15
N PHE A 21 -22.83 -3.70 -15.96
CA PHE A 21 -21.92 -2.90 -15.15
C PHE A 21 -20.61 -2.64 -15.89
N GLU A 22 -20.26 -1.36 -15.99
CA GLU A 22 -18.96 -0.90 -16.45
C GLU A 22 -18.25 -0.13 -15.33
N MET A 23 -16.93 -0.27 -15.27
CA MET A 23 -16.12 0.47 -14.31
C MET A 23 -16.05 1.95 -14.73
N ASN A 24 -16.81 2.79 -14.03
CA ASN A 24 -16.88 4.25 -14.24
C ASN A 24 -16.42 5.01 -12.97
N ASP A 25 -16.42 6.34 -13.02
CA ASP A 25 -15.96 7.17 -11.91
C ASP A 25 -16.82 7.00 -10.64
N GLU A 26 -18.13 6.81 -10.78
CA GLU A 26 -19.04 6.57 -9.64
C GLU A 26 -18.72 5.23 -8.95
N ALA A 27 -18.43 4.18 -9.72
CA ALA A 27 -17.99 2.91 -9.18
C ALA A 27 -16.65 3.02 -8.45
N HIS A 28 -15.71 3.83 -8.98
CA HIS A 28 -14.46 4.11 -8.29
C HIS A 28 -14.69 4.83 -6.95
N ASP A 29 -15.56 5.85 -6.91
CA ASP A 29 -15.90 6.57 -5.68
C ASP A 29 -16.50 5.65 -4.61
N VAL A 30 -17.39 4.75 -5.02
CA VAL A 30 -17.96 3.73 -4.12
C VAL A 30 -16.86 2.81 -3.58
N ILE A 31 -15.98 2.31 -4.44
CA ILE A 31 -14.87 1.45 -4.04
C ILE A 31 -13.96 2.18 -3.05
N GLU A 32 -13.57 3.41 -3.35
CA GLU A 32 -12.70 4.21 -2.48
C GLU A 32 -13.33 4.49 -1.12
N LYS A 33 -14.64 4.73 -1.08
CA LYS A 33 -15.39 4.99 0.16
C LYS A 33 -15.59 3.76 1.04
N TYR A 34 -15.73 2.57 0.47
CA TYR A 34 -16.17 1.37 1.20
C TYR A 34 -15.16 0.25 1.28
N ALA A 35 -14.15 0.18 0.40
CA ALA A 35 -13.22 -0.95 0.35
C ALA A 35 -12.47 -1.18 1.68
N ALA A 36 -12.09 -0.12 2.39
CA ALA A 36 -11.44 -0.23 3.70
C ALA A 36 -12.37 -0.90 4.75
N LYS A 37 -13.64 -0.48 4.80
CA LYS A 37 -14.63 -1.02 5.75
C LYS A 37 -14.98 -2.47 5.42
N VAL A 38 -15.28 -2.75 4.16
CA VAL A 38 -15.63 -4.10 3.71
C VAL A 38 -14.44 -5.04 3.88
N GLY A 39 -13.24 -4.62 3.53
CA GLY A 39 -12.04 -5.44 3.69
C GLY A 39 -11.74 -5.74 5.16
N ALA A 40 -11.94 -4.78 6.06
CA ALA A 40 -11.81 -5.02 7.50
C ALA A 40 -12.82 -6.07 8.02
N LEU A 41 -14.06 -6.05 7.52
CA LEU A 41 -15.07 -7.06 7.85
C LEU A 41 -14.69 -8.45 7.34
N VAL A 42 -14.16 -8.54 6.11
CA VAL A 42 -13.67 -9.80 5.53
C VAL A 42 -12.55 -10.39 6.40
N LEU A 43 -11.52 -9.58 6.72
CA LEU A 43 -10.40 -10.05 7.53
C LEU A 43 -10.84 -10.44 8.95
N HIS A 44 -11.77 -9.69 9.54
CA HIS A 44 -12.31 -10.03 10.85
C HIS A 44 -13.05 -11.38 10.82
N LYS A 45 -13.86 -11.63 9.78
CA LYS A 45 -14.55 -12.91 9.59
C LYS A 45 -13.58 -14.08 9.39
N TRP A 46 -12.39 -13.83 8.84
CA TRP A 46 -11.34 -14.82 8.66
C TRP A 46 -10.42 -14.97 9.89
N ASN A 47 -10.70 -14.26 11.00
CA ASN A 47 -9.88 -14.25 12.22
C ASN A 47 -8.42 -13.87 11.97
N PHE A 48 -8.17 -12.92 11.05
CA PHE A 48 -6.85 -12.33 10.86
C PHE A 48 -6.49 -11.41 12.02
N ASP A 49 -5.19 -11.23 12.24
CA ASP A 49 -4.66 -10.33 13.28
C ASP A 49 -5.14 -8.89 13.08
N SER A 50 -5.39 -8.21 14.20
CA SER A 50 -5.70 -6.78 14.26
C SER A 50 -4.73 -5.90 13.47
N ASP A 51 -3.44 -6.25 13.41
CA ASP A 51 -2.45 -5.48 12.66
C ASP A 51 -2.76 -5.46 11.15
N LEU A 52 -3.16 -6.61 10.60
CA LEU A 52 -3.56 -6.72 9.20
C LEU A 52 -4.90 -6.05 8.94
N VAL A 53 -5.81 -6.08 9.91
CA VAL A 53 -7.06 -5.31 9.82
C VAL A 53 -6.77 -3.81 9.81
N ASN A 54 -5.80 -3.34 10.61
CA ASN A 54 -5.38 -1.94 10.65
C ASN A 54 -4.74 -1.50 9.33
N VAL A 55 -3.96 -2.37 8.68
CA VAL A 55 -3.44 -2.13 7.32
C VAL A 55 -4.57 -1.85 6.32
N VAL A 56 -5.65 -2.63 6.36
CA VAL A 56 -6.80 -2.43 5.46
C VAL A 56 -7.58 -1.17 5.82
N ARG A 57 -7.76 -0.88 7.11
CA ARG A 57 -8.47 0.33 7.58
C ARG A 57 -7.73 1.61 7.22
N ALA A 58 -6.42 1.59 7.33
CA ALA A 58 -5.54 2.71 7.01
C ALA A 58 -5.33 2.91 5.50
N ARG A 59 -6.01 2.13 4.65
CA ARG A 59 -5.90 2.22 3.19
C ARG A 59 -6.12 3.67 2.74
N LYS A 60 -5.06 4.26 2.18
CA LYS A 60 -5.02 5.66 1.67
C LYS A 60 -5.33 6.74 2.73
N ASP A 61 -5.31 6.41 4.01
CA ASP A 61 -5.31 7.41 5.08
C ASP A 61 -3.89 7.97 5.24
N TRP A 62 -3.52 8.86 4.32
CA TRP A 62 -2.16 9.39 4.21
C TRP A 62 -1.67 10.13 5.45
N HIS A 63 -2.60 10.70 6.22
CA HIS A 63 -2.31 11.51 7.39
C HIS A 63 -2.55 10.78 8.70
N ARG A 64 -2.66 9.44 8.67
CA ARG A 64 -2.82 8.66 9.90
C ARG A 64 -1.65 8.92 10.85
N ASP A 65 -1.99 9.15 12.12
CA ASP A 65 -0.99 9.30 13.18
C ASP A 65 -1.51 8.73 14.52
N PRO A 66 -1.75 7.41 14.60
CA PRO A 66 -2.37 6.83 15.79
C PRO A 66 -1.44 6.74 17.00
N GLN A 67 -0.13 6.66 16.77
CA GLN A 67 0.91 6.58 17.81
C GLN A 67 2.26 7.05 17.25
N PRO A 68 3.24 7.43 18.10
CA PRO A 68 4.55 7.92 17.66
C PRO A 68 5.37 6.88 16.87
N GLU A 69 5.29 5.61 17.24
CA GLU A 69 6.06 4.53 16.63
C GLU A 69 5.45 4.08 15.30
N ALA A 70 6.30 3.71 14.34
CA ALA A 70 5.85 3.13 13.08
C ALA A 70 5.24 1.74 13.30
N ASP A 71 4.13 1.46 12.63
CA ASP A 71 3.54 0.12 12.58
C ASP A 71 3.50 -0.45 11.14
N MET A 72 2.96 -1.67 11.00
CA MET A 72 2.81 -2.36 9.72
C MET A 72 2.03 -1.53 8.68
N ALA A 73 0.99 -0.81 9.10
CA ALA A 73 0.18 -0.02 8.21
C ALA A 73 0.93 1.23 7.70
N ASP A 74 1.86 1.80 8.47
CA ASP A 74 2.76 2.85 7.96
C ASP A 74 3.66 2.33 6.83
N VAL A 75 4.22 1.13 7.00
CA VAL A 75 5.05 0.48 5.96
C VAL A 75 4.25 0.23 4.69
N VAL A 76 3.06 -0.35 4.81
CA VAL A 76 2.20 -0.64 3.64
C VAL A 76 1.74 0.65 2.95
N LEU A 77 1.46 1.71 3.70
CA LEU A 77 1.04 3.00 3.17
C LEU A 77 2.16 3.64 2.33
N ILE A 78 3.40 3.66 2.82
CA ILE A 78 4.54 4.17 2.05
C ILE A 78 4.85 3.30 0.83
N ALA A 79 4.81 1.97 0.95
CA ALA A 79 4.99 1.07 -0.19
C ALA A 79 3.94 1.32 -1.29
N ARG A 80 2.69 1.59 -0.91
CA ARG A 80 1.61 1.96 -1.84
C ARG A 80 1.92 3.27 -2.56
N LEU A 81 2.30 4.30 -1.81
CA LEU A 81 2.67 5.61 -2.37
C LEU A 81 3.82 5.46 -3.37
N HIS A 82 4.86 4.72 -3.00
CA HIS A 82 6.01 4.45 -3.86
C HIS A 82 5.60 3.79 -5.17
N ASN A 83 4.74 2.75 -5.11
CA ASN A 83 4.21 2.08 -6.30
C ASN A 83 3.37 3.03 -7.18
N SER A 84 2.58 3.92 -6.58
CA SER A 84 1.76 4.87 -7.32
C SER A 84 2.59 5.94 -8.05
N LEU A 85 3.74 6.35 -7.49
CA LEU A 85 4.66 7.28 -8.13
C LEU A 85 5.33 6.65 -9.37
N HIS A 86 5.67 5.36 -9.31
CA HIS A 86 6.29 4.65 -10.43
C HIS A 86 5.32 4.40 -11.59
N ASN A 87 4.06 4.07 -11.29
CA ASN A 87 3.08 3.71 -12.31
C ASN A 87 2.38 4.91 -12.98
N LYS A 88 2.77 6.16 -12.66
CA LYS A 88 2.14 7.40 -13.17
C LYS A 88 0.61 7.43 -13.04
N THR A 89 0.03 6.62 -12.15
CA THR A 89 -1.39 6.59 -11.86
C THR A 89 -1.75 7.78 -10.96
N SER A 90 -2.13 8.88 -11.62
CA SER A 90 -2.97 10.02 -11.21
C SER A 90 -2.68 10.88 -9.95
N HIS A 91 -2.64 12.19 -10.23
CA HIS A 91 -3.11 13.44 -9.60
C HIS A 91 -3.33 13.67 -8.09
N GLU A 92 -3.43 12.69 -7.19
CA GLU A 92 -3.82 12.96 -5.78
C GLU A 92 -2.81 12.48 -4.72
N ASN A 93 -1.61 12.10 -5.14
CA ASN A 93 -0.62 11.64 -4.17
C ASN A 93 -0.04 12.81 -3.38
N PRO A 94 -0.13 12.79 -2.04
CA PRO A 94 0.49 13.80 -1.21
C PRO A 94 2.02 13.72 -1.33
N ARG A 95 2.68 14.83 -0.98
CA ARG A 95 4.15 14.89 -0.97
C ARG A 95 4.67 13.91 0.08
N MET A 96 5.49 12.95 -0.34
CA MET A 96 5.99 11.86 0.51
C MET A 96 6.61 12.37 1.84
N PHE A 97 7.39 13.46 1.78
CA PHE A 97 8.05 14.06 2.95
C PHE A 97 7.11 14.72 3.98
N THR A 98 5.84 14.97 3.62
CA THR A 98 4.87 15.56 4.56
C THR A 98 4.10 14.50 5.36
N LEU A 99 4.26 13.22 5.05
CA LEU A 99 3.48 12.15 5.66
C LEU A 99 4.02 11.73 7.03
N PRO A 100 3.16 11.53 8.05
CA PRO A 100 3.58 11.02 9.35
C PRO A 100 4.30 9.67 9.23
N ALA A 101 3.74 8.72 8.47
CA ALA A 101 4.34 7.41 8.22
C ALA A 101 5.78 7.50 7.68
N PHE A 102 6.05 8.46 6.79
CA PHE A 102 7.39 8.65 6.22
C PHE A 102 8.41 9.11 7.27
N LYS A 103 7.98 10.00 8.18
CA LYS A 103 8.80 10.48 9.30
C LYS A 103 9.06 9.37 10.33
N LYS A 104 8.02 8.62 10.71
CA LYS A 104 8.11 7.53 11.70
C LYS A 104 9.06 6.42 11.28
N LEU A 105 9.12 6.14 9.97
CA LEU A 105 10.00 5.12 9.41
C LEU A 105 11.46 5.58 9.26
N GLY A 106 11.81 6.82 9.65
CA GLY A 106 13.18 7.33 9.51
C GLY A 106 13.64 7.48 8.06
N LEU A 107 12.72 7.47 7.09
CA LEU A 107 13.04 7.47 5.66
C LEU A 107 13.64 8.80 5.16
N LEU A 108 13.58 9.84 5.99
CA LEU A 108 14.28 11.10 5.75
C LEU A 108 15.81 10.94 5.85
N ASP A 109 16.28 10.07 6.76
CA ASP A 109 17.71 9.82 6.98
C ASP A 109 18.26 8.80 5.97
N LEU A 110 17.45 7.80 5.60
CA LEU A 110 17.75 6.81 4.54
C LEU A 110 17.94 7.44 3.16
N GLY A 111 17.38 8.63 2.92
CA GLY A 111 17.41 9.35 1.64
C GLY A 111 18.76 9.99 1.28
N VAL A 112 19.72 10.06 2.21
CA VAL A 112 21.02 10.71 1.95
C VAL A 112 22.21 9.74 2.06
N GLU A 113 22.18 8.76 2.96
CA GLU A 113 23.37 7.92 3.20
C GLU A 113 23.18 6.41 2.87
N GLU A 114 21.99 5.84 3.01
CA GLU A 114 21.82 4.37 2.95
C GLU A 114 21.29 3.85 1.61
N GLY A 115 20.61 4.68 0.81
CA GLY A 115 20.19 4.31 -0.54
C GLY A 115 21.35 3.94 -1.48
N LEU A 116 22.56 4.47 -1.23
CA LEU A 116 23.76 4.14 -2.00
C LEU A 116 24.40 2.82 -1.56
N ALA A 117 24.36 2.49 -0.27
CA ALA A 117 24.99 1.28 0.26
C ALA A 117 24.18 0.01 -0.07
N ILE A 118 22.85 0.05 0.10
CA ILE A 118 21.98 -1.12 -0.13
C ILE A 118 21.86 -1.47 -1.63
N LEU A 119 21.93 -0.46 -2.51
CA LEU A 119 21.97 -0.67 -3.97
C LEU A 119 23.32 -1.17 -4.48
N GLN A 120 24.41 -1.01 -3.73
CA GLN A 120 25.71 -1.57 -4.07
C GLN A 120 25.82 -3.04 -3.66
N ASP A 121 25.37 -3.41 -2.46
CA ASP A 121 25.44 -4.80 -1.99
C ASP A 121 24.61 -5.78 -2.84
N SER A 122 23.45 -5.36 -3.34
CA SER A 122 22.61 -6.23 -4.18
C SER A 122 23.16 -6.48 -5.60
N LYS A 123 24.09 -5.64 -6.09
CA LYS A 123 24.72 -5.84 -7.41
C LYS A 123 25.89 -6.81 -7.36
N ASP A 124 26.61 -6.84 -6.25
CA ASP A 124 27.81 -7.68 -6.11
C ASP A 124 27.47 -9.16 -5.91
N GLU A 125 26.34 -9.48 -5.25
CA GLU A 125 25.89 -10.88 -5.12
C GLU A 125 25.48 -11.50 -6.46
N ILE A 126 24.80 -10.75 -7.35
CA ILE A 126 24.36 -11.27 -8.66
C ILE A 126 25.56 -11.48 -9.61
N GLU A 127 26.58 -10.62 -9.55
CA GLU A 127 27.81 -10.77 -10.33
C GLU A 127 28.72 -11.91 -9.83
N SER A 128 28.66 -12.25 -8.53
CA SER A 128 29.44 -13.37 -7.97
C SER A 128 28.91 -14.74 -8.42
N VAL A 129 27.59 -14.91 -8.50
CA VAL A 129 26.95 -16.15 -8.98
C VAL A 129 27.19 -16.33 -10.49
N ARG A 130 27.23 -15.24 -11.26
CA ARG A 130 27.48 -15.30 -12.72
C ARG A 130 28.91 -15.71 -13.07
N ARG A 131 29.90 -15.38 -12.23
CA ARG A 131 31.31 -15.74 -12.43
C ARG A 131 31.68 -17.18 -12.03
N LEU A 132 30.82 -17.87 -11.28
CA LEU A 132 31.01 -19.29 -10.96
C LEU A 132 30.45 -20.24 -12.04
N LEU A 133 29.77 -19.71 -13.06
CA LEU A 133 29.15 -20.48 -14.14
C LEU A 133 29.84 -20.31 -15.50
N ILE A 134 31.12 -19.90 -15.52
CA ILE A 134 32.03 -20.05 -16.68
C ILE A 134 33.27 -20.81 -16.22
#